data_AF-A0A968EAZ1-F1
#
_entry.id   AF-A0A968EAZ1-F1
#
_cell.length_a   1.000
_cell.length_b   1.000
_cell.length_c   1.000
_cell.angle_alpha   90.00
_cell.angle_beta   90.00
_cell.angle_gamma   90.00
#
_symmetry.space_group_name_H-M   'P 1'
#
loop_
_entity.id
_entity.type
_entity.pdbx_description
1 polymer ?
#
loop_
_entity_poly.entity_id
_entity_poly.type
_entity_poly.pdbx_seq_one_letter_code
_entity_poly.pdbx_strand_id
1 'polypeptide(L)'
;MASVNLISEEEATGKVKEIFEEIKESLGIDFVPNLYRAMAQVPEYLDVQWKKTRAIMQKPGKLDKLTREIIAVAVSAVNGCAYCIEVHTSAARKLGLDDEAITELMT
;
A
#
# COMPACT_ATOMS: atom_id res chain seq x y z
N MET A 1 6.07 -16.11 -0.31
CA MET A 1 7.15 -15.36 -1.01
C MET A 1 6.66 -14.98 -2.39
N ALA A 2 7.17 -13.88 -2.96
CA ALA A 2 6.77 -13.44 -4.30
C ALA A 2 7.18 -14.47 -5.36
N SER A 3 6.30 -14.73 -6.33
CA SER A 3 6.59 -15.57 -7.50
C SER A 3 7.27 -14.78 -8.64
N VAL A 4 7.41 -13.47 -8.48
CA VAL A 4 8.03 -12.54 -9.43
C VAL A 4 9.23 -11.87 -8.77
N ASN A 5 10.20 -11.48 -9.59
CA ASN A 5 11.36 -10.71 -9.15
C ASN A 5 10.92 -9.32 -8.64
N LEU A 6 11.41 -8.94 -7.46
CA LEU A 6 11.17 -7.61 -6.90
C LEU A 6 12.32 -6.69 -7.30
N ILE A 7 12.05 -5.65 -8.06
CA ILE A 7 13.07 -4.66 -8.42
C ILE A 7 13.51 -3.94 -7.13
N SER A 8 14.82 -3.87 -6.89
CA SER A 8 15.36 -3.13 -5.74
C SER A 8 15.31 -1.62 -5.97
N GLU A 9 15.44 -0.84 -4.90
CA GLU A 9 15.48 0.63 -5.03
C GLU A 9 16.78 1.10 -5.70
N GLU A 10 17.87 0.34 -5.54
CA GLU A 10 19.17 0.60 -6.17
C GLU A 10 19.15 0.27 -7.67
N GLU A 11 18.42 -0.76 -8.06
CA GLU A 11 18.24 -1.19 -9.46
C GLU A 11 17.26 -0.29 -10.22
N ALA A 12 16.40 0.44 -9.51
CA ALA A 12 15.38 1.30 -10.11
C ALA A 12 16.02 2.44 -10.91
N THR A 13 15.62 2.56 -12.17
CA THR A 13 16.09 3.62 -13.09
C THR A 13 14.92 4.28 -13.81
N GLY A 14 15.15 5.49 -14.33
CA GLY A 14 14.16 6.27 -15.07
C GLY A 14 12.82 6.40 -14.33
N LYS A 15 11.73 6.13 -15.04
CA LYS A 15 10.34 6.25 -14.54
C LYS A 15 10.06 5.45 -13.26
N VAL A 16 10.67 4.27 -13.10
CA VAL A 16 10.47 3.45 -11.89
C VAL A 16 11.03 4.16 -10.66
N LYS A 17 12.24 4.73 -10.78
CA LYS A 17 12.89 5.46 -9.69
C LYS A 17 12.08 6.68 -9.27
N GLU A 18 11.58 7.44 -10.25
CA GLU A 18 10.72 8.61 -9.99
C GLU A 18 9.47 8.22 -9.21
N ILE A 19 8.79 7.14 -9.61
CA ILE A 19 7.59 6.64 -8.91
C ILE A 19 7.93 6.13 -7.51
N PHE A 20 9.08 5.48 -7.32
CA PHE A 20 9.53 4.99 -6.02
C PHE A 20 9.77 6.12 -5.01
N GLU A 21 10.41 7.20 -5.44
CA GLU A 21 10.58 8.39 -4.61
C GLU A 21 9.22 9.04 -4.27
N GLU A 22 8.30 9.13 -5.24
CA GLU A 22 6.95 9.65 -4.98
C GLU A 22 6.17 8.78 -3.98
N ILE A 23 6.33 7.45 -4.04
CA ILE A 23 5.71 6.51 -3.08
C ILE A 23 6.22 6.80 -1.66
N LYS A 24 7.54 6.91 -1.48
CA LYS A 24 8.16 7.19 -0.18
C LYS A 24 7.67 8.50 0.40
N GLU A 25 7.69 9.56 -0.40
CA GLU A 25 7.21 10.89 0.00
C GLU A 25 5.72 10.87 0.35
N SER A 26 4.87 10.31 -0.53
CA SER A 26 3.42 10.35 -0.34
C SER A 26 2.93 9.48 0.83
N LEU A 27 3.65 8.41 1.17
CA LEU A 27 3.29 7.52 2.27
C LEU A 27 4.05 7.87 3.57
N GLY A 28 5.05 8.76 3.52
CA GLY A 28 5.87 9.13 4.68
C GLY A 28 6.69 7.95 5.22
N ILE A 29 7.21 7.11 4.32
CA ILE A 29 8.04 5.94 4.65
C ILE A 29 9.36 6.02 3.89
N ASP A 30 10.40 5.37 4.41
CA ASP A 30 11.76 5.36 3.89
C ASP A 30 12.06 4.17 2.97
N PHE A 31 11.08 3.31 2.72
CA PHE A 31 11.19 2.12 1.86
C PHE A 31 10.02 2.01 0.89
N VAL A 32 10.22 1.31 -0.23
CA VAL A 32 9.15 1.01 -1.19
C VAL A 32 8.48 -0.34 -0.87
N PRO A 33 7.15 -0.40 -0.64
CA PRO A 33 6.43 -1.65 -0.40
C PRO A 33 6.63 -2.68 -1.52
N ASN A 34 6.77 -3.95 -1.13
CA ASN A 34 7.04 -5.07 -2.06
C ASN A 34 6.03 -5.16 -3.21
N LEU A 35 4.77 -4.77 -3.01
CA LEU A 35 3.77 -4.75 -4.09
C LEU A 35 4.20 -3.85 -5.26
N TYR A 36 4.73 -2.66 -4.97
CA TYR A 36 5.19 -1.73 -6.00
C TYR A 36 6.51 -2.21 -6.63
N ARG A 37 7.39 -2.82 -5.83
CA ARG A 37 8.61 -3.47 -6.33
C ARG A 37 8.33 -4.63 -7.28
N ALA A 38 7.24 -5.37 -7.05
CA ALA A 38 6.77 -6.41 -7.96
C ALA A 38 6.23 -5.81 -9.28
N MET A 39 5.47 -4.71 -9.19
CA MET A 39 4.89 -4.03 -10.36
C MET A 39 5.92 -3.28 -11.21
N ALA A 40 7.07 -2.92 -10.63
CA ALA A 40 8.13 -2.15 -11.27
C ALA A 40 8.74 -2.81 -12.52
N GLN A 41 8.55 -4.12 -12.71
CA GLN A 41 8.94 -4.80 -13.95
C GLN A 41 8.24 -4.23 -15.19
N VAL A 42 7.05 -3.66 -15.01
CA VAL A 42 6.27 -3.01 -16.07
C VAL A 42 5.99 -1.57 -15.63
N PRO A 43 6.86 -0.59 -15.99
CA PRO A 43 6.79 0.78 -15.46
C PRO A 43 5.44 1.47 -15.69
N GLU A 44 4.80 1.22 -16.83
CA GLU A 44 3.48 1.76 -17.14
C GLU A 44 2.38 1.19 -16.24
N TYR A 45 2.47 -0.09 -15.88
CA TYR A 45 1.53 -0.72 -14.96
C TYR A 45 1.70 -0.17 -13.54
N LEU A 46 2.95 -0.04 -13.08
CA LEU A 46 3.28 0.58 -11.80
C LEU A 46 2.71 2.00 -11.72
N ASP A 47 2.92 2.82 -12.76
CA ASP A 47 2.43 4.21 -12.82
C ASP A 47 0.90 4.29 -12.70
N VAL A 48 0.18 3.49 -13.48
CA VAL A 48 -1.29 3.43 -13.42
C VAL A 48 -1.74 2.99 -12.03
N GLN A 49 -1.12 1.97 -11.46
CA GLN A 49 -1.50 1.47 -10.14
C GLN A 49 -1.22 2.48 -9.03
N TRP A 50 -0.07 3.14 -9.06
CA TRP A 50 0.27 4.15 -8.09
C TRP A 50 -0.68 5.36 -8.15
N LYS A 51 -0.97 5.86 -9.36
CA LYS A 51 -1.95 6.94 -9.57
C LYS A 51 -3.32 6.57 -9.00
N LYS A 52 -3.77 5.32 -9.23
CA LYS A 52 -5.02 4.81 -8.66
C LYS A 52 -4.98 4.80 -7.14
N THR A 53 -3.94 4.23 -6.53
CA THR A 53 -3.82 4.18 -5.08
C THR A 53 -3.78 5.58 -4.47
N ARG A 54 -3.01 6.50 -5.04
CA ARG A 54 -2.94 7.89 -4.56
C ARG A 54 -4.30 8.58 -4.62
N ALA A 55 -5.04 8.39 -5.72
CA ALA A 55 -6.38 8.95 -5.88
C ALA A 55 -7.38 8.41 -4.86
N ILE A 56 -7.35 7.11 -4.57
CA ILE A 56 -8.33 6.45 -3.70
C ILE A 56 -7.97 6.57 -2.22
N MET A 57 -6.70 6.35 -1.86
CA MET A 57 -6.26 6.20 -0.46
C MET A 57 -5.63 7.46 0.13
N GLN A 58 -4.98 8.30 -0.69
CA GLN A 58 -4.19 9.43 -0.17
C GLN A 58 -4.88 10.79 -0.30
N LYS A 59 -5.59 11.04 -1.42
CA LYS A 59 -6.27 12.32 -1.62
C LYS A 59 -7.44 12.53 -0.64
N PRO A 60 -7.80 13.79 -0.33
CA PRO A 60 -9.01 14.09 0.43
C PRO A 60 -10.26 13.55 -0.27
N GLY A 61 -11.26 13.17 0.52
CA GLY A 61 -12.53 12.63 0.03
C GLY A 61 -13.59 12.63 1.13
N LYS A 62 -14.75 12.03 0.84
CA LYS A 62 -15.85 11.92 1.82
C LYS A 62 -15.52 11.01 2.99
N LEU A 63 -14.64 10.03 2.78
CA LEU A 63 -14.12 9.16 3.82
C LEU A 63 -12.72 9.62 4.19
N ASP A 64 -12.44 9.72 5.48
CA ASP A 64 -11.09 9.97 5.96
C ASP A 64 -10.14 8.79 5.64
N LYS A 65 -8.85 8.97 5.91
CA LYS A 65 -7.85 7.94 5.60
C LYS A 65 -8.06 6.68 6.47
N LEU A 66 -8.39 6.86 7.75
CA LEU A 66 -8.55 5.74 8.69
C LEU A 66 -9.71 4.84 8.27
N THR A 67 -10.86 5.43 7.93
CA THR A 67 -12.03 4.71 7.44
C THR A 67 -11.72 3.90 6.18
N ARG A 68 -10.92 4.47 5.26
CA ARG A 68 -10.49 3.75 4.06
C ARG A 68 -9.58 2.56 4.38
N GLU A 69 -8.66 2.70 5.33
CA GLU A 69 -7.81 1.59 5.78
C GLU A 69 -8.62 0.52 6.49
N ILE A 70 -9.60 0.88 7.34
CA ILE A 70 -10.51 -0.08 7.99
C ILE A 70 -11.25 -0.94 6.95
N ILE A 71 -11.79 -0.31 5.90
CA ILE A 71 -12.44 -1.02 4.79
C ILE A 71 -11.43 -1.95 4.10
N ALA A 72 -10.21 -1.48 3.84
CA ALA A 72 -9.18 -2.27 3.20
C ALA A 72 -8.77 -3.49 4.05
N VAL A 73 -8.68 -3.33 5.38
CA VAL A 73 -8.42 -4.41 6.34
C VAL A 73 -9.52 -5.47 6.26
N ALA A 74 -10.79 -5.07 6.36
CA ALA A 74 -11.93 -5.98 6.30
C ALA A 74 -12.00 -6.76 4.97
N VAL A 75 -11.85 -6.06 3.83
CA VAL A 75 -11.84 -6.70 2.50
C VAL A 75 -10.65 -7.65 2.35
N SER A 76 -9.50 -7.31 2.91
CA SER A 76 -8.31 -8.16 2.89
C SER A 76 -8.50 -9.45 3.69
N ALA A 77 -9.17 -9.35 4.85
CA ALA A 77 -9.53 -10.50 5.68
C ALA A 77 -10.49 -11.45 4.96
N VAL A 78 -11.58 -10.92 4.38
CA VAL A 78 -12.54 -11.71 3.59
C VAL A 78 -11.87 -12.43 2.41
N ASN A 79 -10.90 -11.78 1.77
CA ASN A 79 -10.15 -12.37 0.65
C ASN A 79 -8.99 -13.28 1.07
N GLY A 80 -8.69 -13.41 2.37
CA GLY A 80 -7.56 -14.20 2.86
C GLY A 80 -6.18 -13.69 2.39
N CYS A 81 -6.05 -12.40 2.09
CA CYS A 81 -4.78 -11.84 1.60
C CYS A 81 -3.86 -11.45 2.77
N ALA A 82 -2.99 -12.37 3.21
CA ALA A 82 -2.07 -12.13 4.34
C ALA A 82 -1.22 -10.85 4.20
N TYR A 83 -0.65 -10.61 3.02
CA TYR A 83 0.15 -9.40 2.75
C TYR A 83 -0.70 -8.11 2.89
N CYS A 84 -1.92 -8.14 2.36
CA CYS A 84 -2.82 -7.00 2.38
C CYS A 84 -3.28 -6.70 3.82
N ILE A 85 -3.62 -7.75 4.60
CA ILE A 85 -3.97 -7.63 6.01
C ILE A 85 -2.84 -6.95 6.77
N GLU A 86 -1.60 -7.40 6.61
CA GLU A 86 -0.45 -6.83 7.32
C GLU A 86 -0.24 -5.34 6.99
N VAL A 87 -0.21 -5.00 5.69
CA VAL A 87 0.05 -3.63 5.23
C VAL A 87 -1.05 -2.67 5.67
N HIS A 88 -2.31 -3.03 5.46
CA HIS A 88 -3.44 -2.16 5.80
C HIS A 88 -3.65 -2.05 7.31
N THR A 89 -3.40 -3.13 8.06
CA THR A 89 -3.45 -3.07 9.54
C THR A 89 -2.36 -2.15 10.09
N SER A 90 -1.14 -2.24 9.55
CA SER A 90 -0.05 -1.32 9.93
C SER A 90 -0.39 0.14 9.62
N ALA A 91 -0.99 0.41 8.46
CA ALA A 91 -1.45 1.75 8.09
C ALA A 91 -2.56 2.26 9.02
N ALA A 92 -3.56 1.42 9.33
CA ALA A 92 -4.64 1.77 10.26
C ALA A 92 -4.11 2.08 11.67
N ARG A 93 -3.16 1.29 12.19
CA ARG A 93 -2.50 1.56 13.48
C ARG A 93 -1.80 2.93 13.49
N LYS A 94 -1.04 3.25 12.43
CA LYS A 94 -0.38 4.56 12.30
C LYS A 94 -1.37 5.72 12.28
N LEU A 95 -2.61 5.48 11.86
CA LEU A 95 -3.70 6.45 11.85
C LEU A 95 -4.52 6.46 13.16
N GLY A 96 -4.13 5.66 14.16
CA GLY A 96 -4.70 5.68 15.51
C GLY A 96 -5.72 4.58 15.81
N LEU A 97 -5.87 3.56 14.96
CA LEU A 97 -6.71 2.40 15.29
C LEU A 97 -6.01 1.53 16.35
N ASP A 98 -6.72 1.23 17.44
CA ASP A 98 -6.21 0.35 18.49
C ASP A 98 -6.34 -1.14 18.13
N ASP A 99 -5.64 -1.98 18.90
CA ASP A 99 -5.61 -3.43 18.65
C ASP A 99 -6.95 -4.12 18.96
N GLU A 100 -7.79 -3.53 19.81
CA GLU A 100 -9.13 -4.06 20.09
C GLU A 100 -10.02 -3.92 18.86
N ALA A 101 -10.06 -2.73 18.25
CA ALA A 101 -10.78 -2.50 17.00
C ALA A 101 -10.23 -3.33 15.83
N ILE A 102 -8.92 -3.54 15.76
CA ILE A 102 -8.33 -4.44 14.75
C ILE A 102 -8.80 -5.88 14.94
N THR A 103 -8.91 -6.34 16.19
CA THR A 103 -9.40 -7.69 16.50
C THR A 103 -10.86 -7.84 16.09
N GLU A 104 -11.68 -6.83 16.36
CA GLU A 104 -13.09 -6.79 15.95
C GLU A 104 -13.29 -6.79 14.42
N LEU A 105 -12.32 -6.29 13.65
CA LEU A 105 -12.37 -6.37 12.18
C LEU A 105 -12.09 -7.77 11.62
N MET A 106 -11.56 -8.69 12.45
CA MET A 106 -11.09 -10.01 12.05
C MET A 106 -12.02 -11.15 12.51
N THR A 107 -13.09 -10.83 13.22
CA THR A 107 -14.12 -11.77 13.70
C THR A 107 -15.25 -11.96 12.70
#